data_AF-A0A5B2Z2Q2-F1
#
_entry.id   AF-A0A5B2Z2Q2-F1
#
_cell.length_a   1.000
_cell.length_b   1.000
_cell.length_c   1.000
_cell.angle_alpha   90.00
_cell.angle_beta   90.00
_cell.angle_gamma   90.00
#
_symmetry.space_group_name_H-M   'P 1'
#
loop_
_entity.id
_entity.type
_entity.pdbx_description
1 polymer ?
#
loop_
_entity_poly.entity_id
_entity_poly.type
_entity_poly.pdbx_seq_one_letter_code
_entity_poly.pdbx_strand_id
1 'polypeptide(L)'
;MNITISESLMICEAKLCGCNNKKKVVYGFSEPVHGLCIDKNQLISSQIQACRNLIPNITDETELKTVQKELEELNTINEYSFPQK
;
A
#
# COMPACT_ATOMS: atom_id res chain seq x y z
N MET A 1 -23.43 19.64 14.05
CA MET A 1 -23.05 18.47 13.23
C MET A 1 -21.61 18.15 13.59
N ASN A 2 -21.36 17.08 14.35
CA ASN A 2 -19.98 16.63 14.60
C ASN A 2 -19.55 15.81 13.39
N ILE A 3 -19.05 16.51 12.39
CA ILE A 3 -18.34 15.86 11.30
C ILE A 3 -16.93 15.71 11.86
N THR A 4 -16.61 14.52 12.36
CA THR A 4 -15.21 14.12 12.55
C THR A 4 -14.64 14.06 11.14
N ILE A 5 -14.13 15.19 10.66
CA ILE A 5 -13.30 15.24 9.47
C ILE A 5 -12.05 14.50 9.91
N SER A 6 -12.06 13.16 9.80
CA SER A 6 -10.83 12.42 9.62
C SER A 6 -10.25 13.04 8.36
N GLU A 7 -9.29 13.92 8.55
CA GLU A 7 -8.47 14.47 7.47
C GLU A 7 -8.19 13.33 6.52
N SER A 8 -8.59 13.50 5.26
CA SER A 8 -8.53 12.46 4.24
C SER A 8 -7.08 12.06 4.02
N LEU A 9 -6.60 11.15 4.87
CA LEU A 9 -5.39 10.36 4.71
C LEU A 9 -5.54 9.67 3.35
N MET A 10 -4.66 10.03 2.43
CA MET A 10 -4.52 9.48 1.09
C MET A 10 -5.08 8.05 0.97
N ILE A 11 -6.13 7.89 0.15
CA ILE A 11 -6.73 6.57 -0.06
C ILE A 11 -5.83 5.82 -1.05
N CYS A 12 -4.97 4.95 -0.52
CA CYS A 12 -4.21 3.97 -1.29
C CYS A 12 -4.95 2.63 -1.26
N GLU A 13 -5.26 2.09 -2.44
CA GLU A 13 -5.86 0.78 -2.61
C GLU A 13 -4.88 -0.14 -3.35
N ALA A 14 -4.62 -1.33 -2.81
CA ALA A 14 -3.80 -2.34 -3.45
C ALA A 14 -4.70 -3.37 -4.14
N LYS A 15 -4.33 -3.77 -5.35
CA LYS A 15 -4.99 -4.84 -6.11
C LYS A 15 -3.95 -5.77 -6.69
N LEU A 16 -4.36 -7.01 -6.93
CA LEU A 16 -3.59 -7.94 -7.75
C LEU A 16 -4.03 -7.81 -9.19
N CYS A 17 -3.07 -7.64 -10.09
CA CYS A 17 -3.31 -7.56 -11.53
C CYS A 17 -2.32 -8.44 -12.28
N GLY A 18 -2.76 -9.01 -13.40
CA GLY A 18 -1.95 -9.88 -14.26
C GLY A 18 -2.65 -11.20 -14.58
N CYS A 19 -2.26 -11.80 -15.70
CA CYS A 19 -2.81 -13.08 -16.16
C CYS A 19 -1.81 -14.23 -15.92
N ASN A 20 -2.36 -15.44 -15.73
CA ASN A 20 -1.63 -16.69 -15.49
C ASN A 20 -0.68 -16.59 -14.28
N ASN A 21 0.62 -16.49 -14.53
CA ASN A 21 1.70 -16.64 -13.55
C ASN A 21 2.45 -15.33 -13.26
N LYS A 22 2.03 -14.20 -13.84
CA LYS A 22 2.67 -12.90 -13.65
C LYS A 22 1.73 -11.95 -12.91
N LYS A 23 1.30 -12.37 -11.72
CA LYS A 23 0.54 -11.49 -10.83
C LYS A 23 1.51 -10.48 -10.20
N LYS A 24 1.06 -9.24 -10.12
CA LYS A 24 1.79 -8.13 -9.48
C LYS A 24 0.82 -7.32 -8.66
N VAL A 25 1.33 -6.69 -7.62
CA VAL A 25 0.56 -5.70 -6.86
C VAL A 25 0.56 -4.39 -7.63
N VAL A 26 -0.62 -3.79 -7.75
CA VAL A 26 -0.81 -2.47 -8.33
C VAL A 26 -1.53 -1.58 -7.33
N TYR A 27 -1.14 -0.31 -7.29
CA TYR A 27 -1.66 0.66 -6.34
C TYR A 27 -2.50 1.71 -7.08
N GLY A 28 -3.72 1.93 -6.60
CA GLY A 28 -4.54 3.07 -6.95
C GLY A 28 -4.46 4.12 -5.85
N PHE A 29 -4.26 5.39 -6.22
CA PHE A 29 -4.25 6.50 -5.28
C PHE A 29 -5.38 7.45 -5.63
N SER A 30 -6.24 7.75 -4.67
CA SER A 30 -7.18 8.87 -4.81
C SER A 30 -6.50 10.13 -4.28
N GLU A 31 -6.24 11.07 -5.18
CA GLU A 31 -5.54 12.32 -4.85
C GLU A 31 -6.35 13.13 -3.81
N PRO A 32 -5.72 13.68 -2.76
CA PRO A 32 -6.39 14.70 -1.95
C PRO A 32 -6.67 15.92 -2.84
N VAL A 33 -7.83 16.57 -2.62
CA VAL A 33 -8.39 17.66 -3.46
C VAL A 33 -7.44 18.86 -3.64
N HIS A 34 -6.34 18.91 -2.86
CA HIS A 34 -5.28 19.90 -2.95
C HIS A 34 -3.92 19.18 -2.94
N GLY A 35 -3.38 18.93 -4.14
CA GLY A 35 -2.12 18.24 -4.35
C GLY A 35 -0.94 18.94 -3.66
N LEU A 36 -0.62 18.46 -2.46
CA LEU A 36 0.68 18.68 -1.82
C LEU A 36 1.51 17.43 -2.09
N CYS A 37 2.77 17.64 -2.48
CA CYS A 37 3.74 16.58 -2.74
C CYS A 37 3.69 15.53 -1.61
N ILE A 38 3.48 14.27 -1.98
CA ILE A 38 3.44 13.17 -1.01
C ILE A 38 4.87 12.79 -0.66
N ASP A 39 5.19 12.79 0.63
CA ASP A 39 6.47 12.30 1.12
C ASP A 39 6.64 10.81 0.81
N LYS A 40 7.86 10.41 0.45
CA LYS A 40 8.17 9.02 0.09
C LYS A 40 7.80 8.04 1.22
N ASN A 41 7.98 8.41 2.48
CA ASN A 41 7.66 7.54 3.61
C ASN A 41 6.15 7.41 3.80
N GLN A 42 5.40 8.50 3.57
CA GLN A 42 3.94 8.44 3.57
C GLN A 42 3.40 7.58 2.44
N LEU A 43 4.03 7.65 1.25
CA LEU A 43 3.69 6.80 0.12
C LEU A 43 3.90 5.31 0.46
N ILE A 44 5.09 4.96 0.95
CA ILE A 44 5.44 3.57 1.31
C ILE A 44 4.53 3.06 2.43
N SER A 45 4.30 3.85 3.47
CA SER A 45 3.42 3.48 4.59
C SER A 45 1.98 3.22 4.10
N SER A 46 1.49 4.04 3.16
CA SER A 46 0.17 3.87 2.56
C SER A 46 0.09 2.57 1.74
N GLN A 47 1.14 2.25 0.98
CA GLN A 47 1.23 0.99 0.22
C GLN A 47 1.28 -0.24 1.14
N ILE A 48 2.07 -0.20 2.23
CA ILE A 48 2.12 -1.28 3.23
C ILE A 48 0.74 -1.51 3.83
N GLN A 49 0.04 -0.45 4.22
CA GLN A 49 -1.31 -0.56 4.77
C GLN A 49 -2.29 -1.12 3.74
N ALA A 50 -2.20 -0.69 2.49
CA ALA A 50 -3.05 -1.20 1.41
C ALA A 50 -2.82 -2.70 1.15
N CYS A 51 -1.56 -3.16 1.16
CA CYS A 51 -1.23 -4.59 1.05
C CYS A 51 -1.79 -5.40 2.22
N ARG A 52 -1.69 -4.89 3.46
CA ARG A 52 -2.28 -5.55 4.65
C ARG A 52 -3.81 -5.67 4.53
N ASN A 53 -4.47 -4.64 4.02
CA ASN A 53 -5.91 -4.65 3.79
C ASN A 53 -6.32 -5.61 2.66
N LEU A 54 -5.42 -5.89 1.71
CA LEU A 54 -5.68 -6.82 0.61
C LEU A 54 -5.60 -8.29 1.05
N ILE A 55 -4.64 -8.65 1.92
CA ILE A 55 -4.41 -10.03 2.41
C ILE A 55 -5.68 -10.80 2.80
N PRO A 56 -6.60 -10.28 3.64
CA PRO A 56 -7.79 -11.03 4.05
C PRO A 56 -8.75 -11.35 2.91
N ASN A 57 -8.65 -10.65 1.78
CA ASN A 57 -9.50 -10.85 0.60
C ASN A 57 -8.90 -11.83 -0.43
N ILE A 58 -7.69 -12.34 -0.18
CA ILE A 58 -6.99 -13.27 -1.07
C ILE A 58 -7.32 -14.70 -0.67
N THR A 59 -7.78 -15.49 -1.63
CA THR A 59 -8.04 -16.93 -1.45
C THR A 59 -6.98 -17.83 -2.09
N ASP A 60 -6.24 -17.32 -3.08
CA ASP A 60 -5.21 -18.07 -3.79
C ASP A 60 -3.84 -17.95 -3.09
N GLU A 61 -3.16 -19.07 -2.88
CA GLU A 61 -1.87 -19.10 -2.19
C GLU A 61 -0.76 -18.41 -2.99
N THR A 62 -0.84 -18.47 -4.32
CA THR A 62 0.14 -17.82 -5.21
C THR A 62 0.00 -16.30 -5.16
N GLU A 63 -1.24 -15.81 -5.13
CA GLU A 63 -1.56 -14.41 -4.87
C GLU A 63 -1.07 -13.96 -3.49
N LEU A 64 -1.30 -14.76 -2.45
CA LEU A 64 -0.87 -14.43 -1.10
C LEU A 64 0.66 -14.29 -1.02
N LYS A 65 1.39 -15.24 -1.60
CA LYS A 65 2.87 -15.18 -1.70
C LYS A 65 3.34 -13.95 -2.46
N THR A 66 2.62 -13.57 -3.52
CA THR A 66 2.93 -12.36 -4.30
C THR A 66 2.79 -11.10 -3.44
N VAL A 67 1.71 -10.98 -2.67
CA VAL A 67 1.47 -9.82 -1.80
C VAL A 67 2.40 -9.80 -0.59
N GLN A 68 2.74 -10.95 -0.02
CA GLN A 68 3.71 -11.05 1.07
C GLN A 68 5.10 -10.60 0.62
N LYS A 69 5.55 -11.06 -0.55
CA LYS A 69 6.84 -10.65 -1.12
C LYS A 69 6.89 -9.12 -1.33
N GLU A 70 5.85 -8.55 -1.92
CA GLU A 70 5.73 -7.09 -2.09
C GLU A 70 5.82 -6.37 -0.74
N LEU A 71 5.14 -6.89 0.29
CA LEU A 71 5.14 -6.29 1.63
C LEU A 71 6.52 -6.37 2.29
N GLU A 72 7.29 -7.45 2.11
CA GLU A 72 8.67 -7.55 2.57
C GLU A 72 9.58 -6.53 1.89
N GLU A 73 9.45 -6.37 0.57
CA GLU A 73 10.22 -5.38 -0.19
C GLU A 73 9.91 -3.96 0.28
N LEU A 74 8.63 -3.62 0.51
CA LEU A 74 8.23 -2.31 1.03
C LEU A 74 8.74 -2.05 2.45
N ASN A 75 8.65 -3.03 3.36
CA ASN A 75 9.16 -2.88 4.72
C ASN A 75 10.69 -2.68 4.71
N THR A 76 11.39 -3.43 3.88
CA THR A 76 12.83 -3.29 3.70
C THR A 76 13.20 -1.85 3.28
N ILE A 77 12.47 -1.28 2.31
CA ILE A 77 12.69 0.12 1.87
C ILE A 77 12.34 1.13 2.99
N ASN A 78 11.30 0.85 3.77
CA ASN A 78 10.90 1.68 4.89
C ASN A 78 11.97 1.68 6.01
N GLU A 79 12.54 0.52 6.32
CA GLU A 79 13.63 0.35 7.30
C GLU A 79 14.93 1.03 6.84
N TYR A 80 15.31 0.92 5.57
CA TYR A 80 16.49 1.62 5.05
C TYR A 80 16.36 3.15 5.01
N SER A 81 15.15 3.68 5.10
CA SER A 81 14.92 5.14 5.19
C SER A 81 15.16 5.67 6.61
N PHE A 82 15.34 4.78 7.60
CA PHE A 82 15.75 5.09 8.98
C PHE A 82 16.87 4.14 9.44
N PRO A 83 18.16 4.42 9.17
CA PRO A 83 19.21 3.76 9.91
C PRO A 83 19.01 4.11 11.39
N GLN A 84 18.70 3.10 12.21
CA GLN A 84 18.61 3.19 13.67
C GLN A 84 19.88 3.91 14.15
N LYS A 85 19.71 5.16 14.61
CA LYS A 85 20.77 5.97 15.20
C LYS A 85 20.99 5.56 16.65
#